data_AF-A0A2P2BN12-F1
#
_entry.id   AF-A0A2P2BN12-F1
#
_cell.length_a   1.000
_cell.length_b   1.000
_cell.length_c   1.000
_cell.angle_alpha   90.00
_cell.angle_beta   90.00
_cell.angle_gamma   90.00
#
_symmetry.space_group_name_H-M   'P 1'
#
loop_
_entity.id
_entity.type
_entity.pdbx_description
1 polymer ?
#
loop_
_entity_poly.entity_id
_entity_poly.type
_entity_poly.pdbx_seq_one_letter_code
_entity_poly.pdbx_strand_id
1 'polypeptide(L)'
;MLHRLGSMLFLLAIITYFFKYLKFINNKLILKLHILTGSLGSLAMIVYSITDYIKDKEVTILPVGIASLLIILSGTNKVRKKYKWLHLMSVIGFAVALAYHIIN
;
A
#
# COMPACT_ATOMS: atom_id res chain seq x y z
N MET A 1 -3.92 15.85 -4.04
CA MET A 1 -3.10 15.22 -5.11
C MET A 1 -2.40 13.94 -4.63
N LEU A 2 -1.83 13.93 -3.42
CA LEU A 2 -1.14 12.77 -2.83
C LEU A 2 -2.03 11.52 -2.71
N HIS A 3 -3.29 11.66 -2.26
CA HIS A 3 -4.27 10.57 -2.25
C HIS A 3 -4.36 9.84 -3.59
N ARG A 4 -4.61 10.59 -4.68
CA ARG A 4 -4.76 10.03 -6.04
C ARG A 4 -3.48 9.35 -6.52
N LEU A 5 -2.32 9.91 -6.21
CA LEU A 5 -1.03 9.31 -6.54
C LEU A 5 -0.82 7.99 -5.78
N GLY A 6 -1.05 7.99 -4.47
CA GLY A 6 -0.92 6.82 -3.62
C GLY A 6 -1.87 5.69 -4.03
N SER A 7 -3.15 6.01 -4.27
CA SER A 7 -4.15 5.04 -4.72
C SER A 7 -3.83 4.46 -6.11
N MET A 8 -3.34 5.29 -7.03
CA MET A 8 -2.93 4.83 -8.37
C MET A 8 -1.73 3.89 -8.31
N LEU A 9 -0.71 4.21 -7.51
CA LEU A 9 0.46 3.36 -7.32
C LEU A 9 0.10 2.03 -6.64
N PHE A 10 -0.83 2.04 -5.68
CA PHE A 10 -1.37 0.81 -5.09
C PHE A 10 -2.13 -0.04 -6.11
N LEU A 11 -2.95 0.59 -6.95
CA LEU A 11 -3.63 -0.12 -8.05
C LEU A 11 -2.62 -0.76 -9.01
N LEU A 12 -1.56 -0.04 -9.40
CA LEU A 12 -0.48 -0.61 -10.21
C LEU A 12 0.22 -1.78 -9.49
N ALA A 13 0.45 -1.69 -8.18
CA ALA A 13 1.04 -2.78 -7.41
C ALA A 13 0.14 -4.04 -7.44
N ILE A 14 -1.18 -3.88 -7.34
CA ILE A 14 -2.12 -4.99 -7.44
C ILE A 14 -2.11 -5.58 -8.86
N ILE A 15 -2.21 -4.75 -9.89
CA ILE A 15 -2.20 -5.19 -11.30
C ILE A 15 -0.91 -5.95 -11.62
N THR A 16 0.24 -5.41 -11.22
CA THR A 16 1.55 -6.06 -11.44
C THR A 16 1.65 -7.39 -10.69
N TYR A 17 1.04 -7.54 -9.50
CA TYR A 17 0.98 -8.84 -8.84
C TYR A 17 0.26 -9.89 -9.72
N PHE A 18 -0.85 -9.52 -10.36
CA PHE A 18 -1.60 -10.42 -11.24
C PHE A 18 -0.86 -10.78 -12.53
N PHE A 19 0.02 -9.90 -13.04
CA PHE A 19 0.82 -10.20 -14.24
C PHE A 19 1.74 -11.41 -14.08
N LYS A 20 2.09 -11.79 -12.84
CA LYS A 20 2.81 -13.04 -12.56
C LYS A 20 2.08 -14.29 -13.10
N TYR A 21 0.74 -14.25 -13.16
CA TYR A 21 -0.07 -15.40 -13.59
C TYR A 21 -0.26 -15.46 -15.10
N LEU A 22 -0.07 -14.34 -15.81
CA LEU A 22 -0.41 -14.23 -17.23
C LEU A 22 0.74 -14.62 -18.19
N LYS A 23 1.93 -14.99 -17.69
CA LYS A 23 3.13 -15.40 -18.48
C LYS A 23 3.60 -14.42 -19.58
N PHE A 24 2.94 -13.30 -19.82
CA PHE A 24 3.29 -12.34 -20.89
C PHE A 24 4.57 -11.54 -20.63
N ILE A 25 5.05 -11.45 -19.38
CA ILE A 25 6.15 -10.56 -18.98
C ILE A 25 7.13 -11.32 -18.07
N ASN A 26 8.41 -10.92 -18.09
CA ASN A 26 9.45 -11.46 -17.21
C ASN A 26 9.08 -11.31 -15.72
N ASN A 27 8.96 -12.45 -15.03
CA ASN A 27 8.63 -12.51 -13.60
C ASN A 27 9.55 -11.69 -12.68
N LYS A 28 10.85 -11.56 -13.00
CA LYS A 28 11.78 -10.73 -12.22
C LYS A 28 11.46 -9.23 -12.34
N LEU A 29 11.10 -8.79 -13.55
CA LEU A 29 10.73 -7.40 -13.80
C LEU A 29 9.40 -7.06 -13.12
N ILE A 30 8.39 -7.94 -13.25
CA ILE A 30 7.10 -7.79 -12.58
C ILE A 30 7.28 -7.65 -11.06
N LEU A 31 8.09 -8.52 -10.45
CA LEU A 31 8.35 -8.46 -9.01
C LEU A 31 8.98 -7.12 -8.60
N LYS A 32 9.94 -6.62 -9.37
CA LYS A 32 10.56 -5.31 -9.11
C LYS A 32 9.53 -4.19 -9.20
N LEU A 33 8.68 -4.19 -10.23
CA LEU A 33 7.63 -3.19 -10.42
C LEU A 33 6.59 -3.23 -9.29
N HIS A 34 6.14 -4.42 -8.89
CA HIS A 34 5.21 -4.60 -7.77
C HIS A 34 5.77 -4.02 -6.47
N ILE A 35 7.04 -4.35 -6.14
CA ILE A 35 7.68 -3.83 -4.93
C ILE A 35 7.85 -2.31 -5.01
N LEU A 36 8.30 -1.78 -6.16
CA LEU A 36 8.54 -0.36 -6.35
C LEU A 36 7.24 0.44 -6.22
N THR A 37 6.21 0.06 -6.98
CA THR A 37 4.91 0.74 -6.99
C THR A 37 4.21 0.62 -5.63
N GLY A 38 4.24 -0.55 -4.99
CA GLY A 38 3.67 -0.74 -3.65
C GLY A 38 4.37 0.06 -2.57
N SER A 39 5.71 0.18 -2.63
CA SER A 39 6.49 0.96 -1.65
C SER A 39 6.25 2.46 -1.83
N LEU A 40 6.29 2.96 -3.07
CA LEU A 40 6.02 4.37 -3.37
C LEU A 40 4.57 4.75 -3.04
N GLY A 41 3.60 3.86 -3.35
CA GLY A 41 2.21 4.04 -2.96
C GLY A 41 2.03 4.13 -1.45
N SER A 42 2.63 3.21 -0.70
CA SER A 42 2.61 3.24 0.77
C SER A 42 3.21 4.52 1.34
N LEU A 43 4.35 4.97 0.80
CA LEU A 43 4.99 6.22 1.22
C LEU A 43 4.11 7.44 0.94
N ALA A 44 3.52 7.53 -0.25
CA ALA A 44 2.60 8.61 -0.60
C ALA A 44 1.39 8.66 0.35
N MET A 45 0.85 7.50 0.74
CA MET A 45 -0.28 7.42 1.68
C MET A 45 0.10 7.78 3.12
N ILE A 46 1.33 7.52 3.54
CA ILE A 46 1.85 7.99 4.84
C ILE A 46 1.92 9.53 4.84
N VAL A 47 2.55 10.11 3.83
CA VAL A 47 2.68 11.57 3.71
C VAL A 47 1.30 12.22 3.61
N TYR A 48 0.40 11.63 2.82
CA TYR A 48 -0.99 12.06 2.71
C TYR A 48 -1.69 12.07 4.07
N SER A 49 -1.62 10.96 4.82
CA SER A 49 -2.23 10.82 6.14
C SER A 49 -1.72 11.85 7.15
N ILE A 50 -0.41 12.11 7.16
CA ILE A 50 0.18 13.14 8.03
C ILE A 50 -0.30 14.53 7.63
N THR A 51 -0.33 14.82 6.31
CA THR A 51 -0.69 16.14 5.80
C THR A 51 -2.14 16.50 6.14
N ASP A 52 -3.09 15.60 5.84
CA ASP A 52 -4.52 15.82 6.08
C ASP A 52 -4.82 15.86 7.59
N TYR A 53 -4.17 15.02 8.40
CA TYR A 53 -4.32 15.10 9.85
C TYR A 53 -3.85 16.45 10.42
N ILE A 54 -2.69 16.95 9.97
CA ILE A 54 -2.15 18.22 10.48
C ILE A 54 -3.02 19.39 10.04
N LYS A 55 -3.38 19.43 8.75
CA LYS A 55 -4.02 20.57 8.10
C LYS A 55 -5.53 20.61 8.35
N ASP A 56 -6.20 19.49 8.13
CA ASP A 56 -7.67 19.43 8.06
C ASP A 56 -8.26 18.70 9.30
N LYS A 57 -7.40 18.22 10.22
CA LYS A 57 -7.79 17.49 11.45
C LYS A 57 -8.62 16.24 11.19
N GLU A 58 -8.51 15.68 10.00
CA GLU A 58 -9.20 14.44 9.64
C GLU A 58 -8.55 13.27 10.37
N VAL A 59 -9.28 12.69 11.33
CA VAL A 59 -8.77 11.56 12.13
C VAL A 59 -8.95 10.24 11.37
N THR A 60 -9.94 10.16 10.47
CA THR A 60 -10.27 8.94 9.72
C THR A 60 -9.16 8.51 8.76
N ILE A 61 -8.22 9.41 8.39
CA ILE A 61 -7.06 9.09 7.54
C ILE A 61 -5.89 8.45 8.31
N LEU A 62 -5.83 8.57 9.64
CA LEU A 62 -4.73 8.02 10.44
C LEU A 62 -4.58 6.49 10.33
N PRO A 63 -5.69 5.69 10.38
CA PRO A 63 -5.61 4.26 10.14
C PRO A 63 -4.99 3.89 8.78
N VAL A 64 -5.20 4.71 7.74
CA VAL A 64 -4.61 4.52 6.40
C VAL A 64 -3.09 4.67 6.44
N GLY A 65 -2.60 5.69 7.14
CA GLY A 65 -1.16 5.91 7.35
C GLY A 65 -0.51 4.76 8.14
N ILE A 66 -1.17 4.31 9.22
CA ILE A 66 -0.69 3.18 10.04
C ILE A 66 -0.63 1.89 9.22
N ALA A 67 -1.68 1.58 8.47
CA ALA A 67 -1.71 0.39 7.62
C ALA A 67 -0.62 0.45 6.52
N SER A 68 -0.38 1.64 5.95
CA SER A 68 0.70 1.86 4.97
C SER A 68 2.09 1.59 5.56
N LEU A 69 2.36 2.02 6.80
CA LEU A 69 3.59 1.69 7.52
C LEU A 69 3.73 0.18 7.73
N LEU A 70 2.65 -0.49 8.13
CA LEU A 70 2.64 -1.93 8.32
C LEU A 70 2.91 -2.68 7.02
N ILE A 71 2.44 -2.21 5.86
CA ILE A 71 2.75 -2.79 4.54
C ILE A 71 4.25 -2.75 4.27
N ILE A 72 4.91 -1.61 4.51
CA ILE A 72 6.36 -1.46 4.32
C ILE A 72 7.12 -2.42 5.23
N LEU A 73 6.82 -2.40 6.53
CA LEU A 73 7.52 -3.23 7.53
C LEU A 73 7.34 -4.73 7.27
N SER A 74 6.11 -5.14 7.00
CA SER A 74 5.76 -6.54 6.71
C SER A 74 6.29 -7.04 5.36
N GLY A 75 6.55 -6.13 4.41
CA GLY A 75 7.13 -6.44 3.10
C GLY A 75 8.62 -6.81 3.17
N THR A 76 9.31 -6.49 4.27
CA THR A 76 10.74 -6.83 4.42
C THR A 76 10.98 -8.33 4.50
N ASN A 77 12.10 -8.81 3.93
CA ASN A 77 12.43 -10.24 3.90
C ASN A 77 12.43 -10.90 5.29
N LYS A 78 12.91 -10.20 6.32
CA LYS A 78 12.95 -10.70 7.70
C LYS A 78 11.55 -10.96 8.25
N VAL A 79 10.66 -9.97 8.11
CA VAL A 79 9.30 -10.04 8.66
C VAL A 79 8.42 -10.99 7.85
N ARG A 80 8.48 -10.91 6.51
CA ARG A 80 7.70 -11.78 5.61
C ARG A 80 8.01 -13.26 5.79
N LYS A 81 9.26 -13.64 6.04
CA LYS A 81 9.64 -15.05 6.32
C LYS A 81 9.06 -15.55 7.64
N LYS A 82 9.05 -14.70 8.68
CA LYS A 82 8.55 -15.05 10.02
C LYS A 82 7.02 -15.03 10.10
N TYR A 83 6.38 -14.05 9.48
CA TYR A 83 4.94 -13.82 9.53
C TYR A 83 4.35 -13.78 8.11
N LYS A 84 4.12 -14.96 7.54
CA LYS A 84 3.71 -15.12 6.14
C LYS A 84 2.44 -14.36 5.76
N TRP A 85 1.49 -14.24 6.70
CA TRP A 85 0.18 -13.62 6.48
C TRP A 85 0.12 -12.14 6.84
N LEU A 86 1.09 -11.62 7.60
CA LEU A 86 1.05 -10.26 8.11
C LEU A 86 0.98 -9.24 6.97
N HIS A 87 1.75 -9.46 5.91
CA HIS A 87 1.76 -8.54 4.77
C HIS A 87 0.40 -8.46 4.07
N LEU A 88 -0.25 -9.60 3.86
CA LEU A 88 -1.58 -9.63 3.25
C LEU A 88 -2.62 -8.95 4.16
N MET A 89 -2.56 -9.22 5.47
CA MET A 89 -3.46 -8.58 6.44
C MET A 89 -3.27 -7.07 6.49
N SER A 90 -2.03 -6.57 6.41
CA SER A 90 -1.75 -5.13 6.31
C SER A 90 -2.32 -4.51 5.04
N VAL A 91 -2.24 -5.20 3.90
CA VAL A 91 -2.82 -4.73 2.62
C VAL A 91 -4.35 -4.70 2.69
N ILE A 92 -4.99 -5.72 3.26
CA ILE A 92 -6.45 -5.75 3.46
C ILE A 92 -6.87 -4.65 4.44
N GLY A 93 -6.17 -4.50 5.56
CA GLY A 93 -6.43 -3.45 6.54
C GLY A 93 -6.30 -2.05 5.95
N PHE A 94 -5.33 -1.84 5.06
CA PHE A 94 -5.19 -0.60 4.30
C PHE A 94 -6.41 -0.35 3.40
N ALA A 95 -6.87 -1.34 2.64
CA ALA A 95 -8.02 -1.18 1.76
C ALA A 95 -9.30 -0.84 2.54
N VAL A 96 -9.53 -1.51 3.67
CA VAL A 96 -10.68 -1.25 4.55
C VAL A 96 -10.59 0.15 5.17
N ALA A 97 -9.42 0.53 5.69
CA ALA A 97 -9.20 1.86 6.25
C ALA A 97 -9.42 2.96 5.22
N LEU A 98 -8.91 2.76 3.99
CA LEU A 98 -9.07 3.72 2.90
C LEU A 98 -10.53 3.84 2.47
N ALA A 99 -11.25 2.73 2.36
CA ALA A 99 -12.67 2.74 2.04
C ALA A 99 -13.48 3.47 3.13
N TYR A 100 -13.21 3.19 4.41
CA TYR A 100 -13.85 3.87 5.54
C TYR A 100 -13.57 5.38 5.54
N HIS A 101 -12.35 5.79 5.22
CA HIS A 101 -11.99 7.20 5.13
C HIS A 101 -12.68 7.89 3.95
N ILE A 102 -12.85 7.23 2.80
CA ILE A 102 -13.52 7.82 1.63
C ILE A 102 -15.04 7.96 1.84
N ILE A 103 -15.65 7.06 2.61
CA ILE A 103 -17.11 7.03 2.85
C ILE A 103 -17.56 8.11 3.84
N ASN A 104 -16.70 8.52 4.79
CA ASN A 104 -17.01 9.51 5.82
C ASN A 104 -16.46 10.89 5.46
#